data_AF-A0AAU4X121-F1
#
_entry.id   AF-A0AAU4X121-F1
#
_cell.length_a   1.000
_cell.length_b   1.000
_cell.length_c   1.000
_cell.angle_alpha   90.00
_cell.angle_beta   90.00
_cell.angle_gamma   90.00
#
_symmetry.space_group_name_H-M   'P 1'
#
loop_
_entity.id
_entity.type
_entity.pdbx_description
1 polymer ?
#
loop_
_entity_poly.entity_id
_entity_poly.type
_entity_poly.pdbx_seq_one_letter_code
_entity_poly.pdbx_strand_id
1 'polypeptide(L)'
;MGTEKGWVYRVDEPYGSQGWRPYGGLPERWRGTVITDDPKEAAEYVAALVVTDLVTEWEVRGTRQRHVRVIVWEDEEGDGPEDAAFTVEIQPDIDAG
;
A
#
# COMPACT_ATOMS: atom_id res chain seq x y z
N MET A 1 -24.72 -16.26 2.14
CA MET A 1 -23.95 -15.09 2.63
C MET A 1 -22.51 -15.40 2.30
N GLY A 2 -21.93 -14.67 1.35
CA GLY A 2 -20.52 -14.83 1.00
C GLY A 2 -19.67 -14.44 2.20
N THR A 3 -18.61 -15.19 2.47
CA THR A 3 -17.57 -14.84 3.45
C THR A 3 -16.54 -13.89 2.85
N GLU A 4 -16.82 -13.36 1.66
CA GLU A 4 -15.99 -12.43 0.91
C GLU A 4 -15.89 -11.10 1.66
N LYS A 5 -14.67 -10.66 1.92
CA LYS A 5 -14.32 -9.41 2.58
C LYS A 5 -13.56 -8.49 1.63
N GLY A 6 -13.97 -7.23 1.56
CA GLY A 6 -13.32 -6.22 0.74
C GLY A 6 -12.23 -5.49 1.51
N TRP A 7 -11.07 -5.32 0.87
CA TRP A 7 -9.96 -4.53 1.40
C TRP A 7 -9.58 -3.46 0.40
N VAL A 8 -9.73 -2.19 0.78
CA VAL A 8 -9.30 -1.07 -0.05
C VAL A 8 -7.87 -0.72 0.31
N TYR A 9 -7.01 -0.52 -0.67
CA TYR A 9 -5.64 -0.10 -0.44
C TYR A 9 -5.28 1.17 -1.22
N ARG A 10 -4.32 1.92 -0.68
CA ARG A 10 -3.66 3.04 -1.36
C ARG A 10 -2.19 3.07 -0.97
N VAL A 11 -1.32 3.37 -1.93
CA VAL A 11 0.10 3.63 -1.68
C VAL A 11 0.35 5.12 -1.77
N ASP A 12 1.02 5.67 -0.77
CA ASP A 12 1.45 7.06 -0.74
C ASP A 12 2.99 7.16 -0.68
N GLU A 13 3.54 8.26 -1.19
CA GLU A 13 4.93 8.66 -1.04
C GLU A 13 5.05 10.02 -0.30
N PRO A 14 6.17 10.29 0.39
CA PRO A 14 6.40 11.58 1.02
C PRO A 14 6.35 12.74 0.01
N TYR A 15 5.76 13.86 0.43
CA TYR A 15 5.66 15.08 -0.36
C TYR A 15 6.06 16.31 0.44
N GLY A 16 7.33 16.33 0.86
CA GLY A 16 7.92 17.46 1.58
C GLY A 16 7.10 17.86 2.81
N SER A 17 6.95 19.16 3.05
CA SER A 17 6.15 19.69 4.17
C SER A 17 4.64 19.52 3.99
N GLN A 18 4.17 19.05 2.84
CA GLN A 18 2.74 18.80 2.58
C GLN A 18 2.31 17.41 3.07
N GLY A 19 3.23 16.62 3.63
CA GLY A 19 2.96 15.30 4.18
C GLY A 19 3.12 14.21 3.14
N TRP A 20 2.02 13.63 2.69
CA TRP A 20 2.00 12.46 1.82
C TRP A 20 1.13 12.70 0.60
N ARG A 21 1.48 12.07 -0.53
CA ARG A 21 0.69 12.09 -1.77
C ARG A 21 0.58 10.68 -2.35
N PRO A 22 -0.40 10.40 -3.23
CA PRO A 22 -0.47 9.12 -3.91
C PRO A 22 0.81 8.79 -4.67
N TYR A 23 1.23 7.52 -4.61
CA TYR A 23 2.49 7.06 -5.18
C TYR A 23 2.46 6.99 -6.71
N GLY A 24 3.52 7.52 -7.33
CA GLY A 24 3.75 7.45 -8.76
C GLY A 24 2.95 8.46 -9.59
N GLY A 25 3.13 8.41 -10.92
CA GLY A 25 2.47 9.33 -11.85
C GLY A 25 1.06 8.91 -12.28
N LEU A 26 0.63 7.70 -11.90
CA LEU A 26 -0.70 7.14 -12.17
C LEU A 26 -1.23 6.54 -10.85
N PRO A 27 -1.83 7.36 -9.98
CA PRO A 27 -2.33 6.94 -8.67
C PRO A 27 -3.32 5.78 -8.73
N GLU A 28 -4.05 5.64 -9.84
CA GLU A 28 -5.06 4.59 -10.04
C GLU A 28 -4.44 3.19 -10.10
N ARG A 29 -3.14 3.09 -10.36
CA ARG A 29 -2.40 1.82 -10.34
C ARG A 29 -2.09 1.34 -8.93
N TRP A 30 -1.95 2.27 -7.99
CA TRP A 30 -1.54 2.00 -6.61
C TRP A 30 -2.66 2.29 -5.61
N ARG A 31 -3.90 2.21 -6.09
CA ARG A 31 -5.13 2.33 -5.33
C ARG A 31 -6.13 1.33 -5.88
N GLY A 32 -6.73 0.49 -5.04
CA GLY A 32 -7.66 -0.53 -5.52
C GLY A 32 -8.32 -1.32 -4.40
N THR A 33 -9.05 -2.36 -4.80
CA THR A 33 -9.75 -3.26 -3.88
C THR A 33 -9.29 -4.69 -4.09
N VAL A 34 -8.99 -5.40 -3.01
CA VAL A 34 -8.74 -6.84 -2.97
C VAL A 34 -9.91 -7.50 -2.25
N ILE A 35 -10.45 -8.57 -2.85
CA ILE A 35 -11.51 -9.37 -2.24
C ILE A 35 -10.90 -10.68 -1.76
N THR A 36 -11.08 -11.02 -0.49
CA THR A 36 -10.59 -12.27 0.10
C THR A 36 -11.75 -13.06 0.70
N ASP A 37 -11.73 -14.38 0.61
CA ASP A 37 -12.77 -15.25 1.18
C ASP A 37 -12.28 -16.06 2.40
N ASP A 38 -10.96 -16.09 2.64
CA ASP A 38 -10.33 -16.65 3.83
C ASP A 38 -10.22 -15.59 4.94
N PRO A 39 -10.78 -15.83 6.14
CA PRO A 39 -10.66 -14.90 7.27
C PRO A 39 -9.23 -14.66 7.75
N LYS A 40 -8.25 -15.48 7.35
CA LYS A 40 -6.82 -15.25 7.61
C LYS A 40 -6.18 -14.28 6.63
N GLU A 41 -6.77 -14.09 5.45
CA GLU A 41 -6.34 -13.12 4.44
C GLU A 41 -6.86 -11.72 4.82
N ALA A 42 -6.28 -11.19 5.90
CA ALA A 42 -6.63 -9.91 6.50
C ALA A 42 -5.83 -8.74 5.87
N ALA A 43 -5.91 -7.55 6.48
CA ALA A 43 -5.25 -6.33 5.99
C ALA A 43 -3.74 -6.50 5.78
N GLU A 44 -3.06 -7.26 6.64
CA GLU A 44 -1.63 -7.57 6.52
C GLU A 44 -1.31 -8.41 5.28
N TYR A 45 -2.20 -9.35 4.92
CA TYR A 45 -2.04 -10.14 3.70
C TYR A 45 -2.16 -9.25 2.47
N VAL A 46 -3.18 -8.38 2.43
CA VAL A 46 -3.36 -7.41 1.35
C VAL A 46 -2.15 -6.47 1.25
N ALA A 47 -1.65 -5.97 2.38
CA ALA A 47 -0.45 -5.15 2.39
C ALA A 47 0.77 -5.92 1.86
N ALA A 48 0.95 -7.19 2.23
CA ALA A 48 2.04 -8.02 1.71
C ALA A 48 1.97 -8.22 0.19
N LEU A 49 0.76 -8.39 -0.37
CA LEU A 49 0.57 -8.45 -1.83
C LEU A 49 1.01 -7.15 -2.51
N VAL A 50 0.52 -6.01 -2.01
CA VAL A 50 0.85 -4.69 -2.57
C VAL A 50 2.34 -4.38 -2.44
N VAL A 51 2.96 -4.72 -1.31
CA VAL A 51 4.41 -4.59 -1.11
C VAL A 51 5.19 -5.46 -2.09
N THR A 52 4.74 -6.69 -2.34
CA THR A 52 5.38 -7.59 -3.31
C THR A 52 5.33 -7.00 -4.71
N ASP A 53 4.18 -6.43 -5.11
CA ASP A 53 4.03 -5.76 -6.40
C ASP A 53 4.90 -4.50 -6.53
N LEU A 54 5.02 -3.71 -5.45
CA LEU A 54 5.91 -2.54 -5.39
C LEU A 54 7.37 -2.93 -5.60
N VAL A 55 7.85 -3.92 -4.84
CA VAL A 55 9.23 -4.39 -4.94
C VAL A 55 9.50 -4.96 -6.34
N THR A 56 8.58 -5.76 -6.88
CA THR A 56 8.67 -6.29 -8.24
C THR A 56 8.75 -5.17 -9.27
N GLU A 57 7.94 -4.11 -9.13
CA GLU A 57 8.02 -2.96 -10.03
C GLU A 57 9.39 -2.28 -9.98
N TRP A 58 9.93 -2.07 -8.77
CA TRP A 58 11.22 -1.43 -8.60
C TRP A 58 12.35 -2.23 -9.23
N GLU A 59 12.35 -3.55 -9.05
CA GLU A 59 13.30 -4.47 -9.67
C GLU A 59 13.20 -4.42 -11.19
N VAL A 60 11.99 -4.55 -11.75
CA VAL A 60 11.75 -4.53 -13.20
C VAL A 60 12.17 -3.20 -13.83
N ARG A 61 11.97 -2.08 -13.13
CA ARG A 61 12.38 -0.74 -13.61
C ARG A 61 13.84 -0.40 -13.31
N GLY A 62 14.56 -1.23 -12.55
CA GLY A 62 15.91 -0.94 -12.08
C GLY A 62 15.98 0.31 -11.18
N THR A 63 14.88 0.66 -10.51
CA THR A 63 14.83 1.81 -9.59
C THR A 63 15.20 1.37 -8.18
N ARG A 64 15.91 2.23 -7.45
CA ARG A 64 16.13 2.02 -6.01
C ARG A 64 14.80 1.99 -5.27
N GLN A 65 14.77 1.26 -4.16
CA GLN A 65 13.65 1.29 -3.21
C GLN A 65 13.33 2.74 -2.84
N ARG A 66 12.05 3.07 -2.78
CA ARG A 66 11.55 4.41 -2.46
C ARG A 66 10.88 4.40 -1.11
N HIS A 67 10.85 5.58 -0.47
CA HIS A 67 10.05 5.77 0.72
C HIS A 67 8.57 5.80 0.32
N VAL A 68 7.82 4.79 0.75
CA VAL A 68 6.39 4.68 0.50
C VAL A 68 5.68 4.13 1.74
N ARG A 69 4.38 4.38 1.86
CA ARG A 69 3.50 3.69 2.80
C ARG A 69 2.36 3.03 2.05
N VAL A 70 2.02 1.80 2.44
CA VAL A 70 0.83 1.08 1.99
C VAL A 70 -0.20 1.17 3.11
N ILE A 71 -1.38 1.68 2.80
CA ILE A 71 -2.49 1.84 3.72
C ILE A 71 -3.60 0.91 3.26
N VAL A 72 -4.19 0.16 4.18
CA VAL A 72 -5.27 -0.80 3.92
C VAL A 72 -6.44 -0.55 4.86
N TRP A 73 -7.62 -0.34 4.27
CA TRP A 73 -8.89 -0.16 4.97
C TRP A 73 -9.84 -1.34 4.70
N GLU A 74 -10.77 -1.55 5.61
CA GLU A 74 -11.85 -2.52 5.44
C GLU A 74 -13.01 -1.89 4.66
N ASP A 75 -13.44 -2.56 3.60
CA ASP A 75 -14.56 -2.23 2.69
C ASP A 75 -14.47 -0.89 1.92
N GLU A 76 -14.13 0.22 2.58
CA GLU A 76 -14.05 1.56 1.99
C GLU A 76 -12.80 2.31 2.43
N GLU A 77 -12.36 3.29 1.62
CA GLU A 77 -11.22 4.13 1.96
C GLU A 77 -11.58 5.16 3.02
N GLY A 78 -10.81 5.20 4.10
CA GLY A 78 -10.92 6.23 5.13
C GLY A 78 -10.25 7.56 4.75
N ASP A 79 -10.43 8.57 5.59
CA ASP A 79 -9.88 9.92 5.36
C ASP A 79 -8.34 9.93 5.51
N GLY A 80 -7.82 9.03 6.36
CA GLY A 80 -6.38 8.92 6.62
C GLY A 80 -5.93 7.52 7.07
N PRO A 81 -4.61 7.34 7.27
CA PRO A 81 -4.04 6.10 7.82
C PRO A 81 -4.51 5.80 9.25
N GLU A 82 -5.02 6.78 10.00
CA GLU A 82 -5.61 6.60 11.33
C GLU A 82 -6.89 5.75 11.32
N ASP A 83 -7.62 5.74 10.20
CA ASP A 83 -8.82 4.93 10.00
C ASP A 83 -8.50 3.56 9.39
N ALA A 84 -7.23 3.32 9.06
CA ALA A 84 -6.80 2.11 8.37
C ALA A 84 -6.79 0.90 9.31
N ALA A 85 -7.19 -0.26 8.76
CA ALA A 85 -7.02 -1.53 9.44
C ALA A 85 -5.53 -1.89 9.58
N PHE A 86 -4.71 -1.51 8.60
CA PHE A 86 -3.27 -1.71 8.65
C PHE A 86 -2.53 -0.67 7.81
N THR A 87 -1.35 -0.25 8.28
CA THR A 87 -0.41 0.57 7.51
C THR A 87 0.99 0.00 7.65
N VAL A 88 1.70 -0.14 6.53
CA VAL A 88 3.13 -0.47 6.50
C VAL A 88 3.91 0.59 5.75
N GLU A 89 5.04 0.99 6.30
CA GLU A 89 5.94 1.97 5.70
C GLU A 89 7.24 1.28 5.28
N ILE A 90 7.60 1.45 4.01
CA ILE A 90 8.88 1.02 3.45
C ILE A 90 9.77 2.25 3.40
N GLN A 91 10.87 2.24 4.15
CA GLN A 91 11.89 3.27 4.08
C GLN A 91 13.08 2.75 3.26
N PRO A 92 13.68 3.58 2.39
CA PRO A 92 14.89 3.20 1.70
C PRO A 92 16.04 3.13 2.70
N ASP A 93 16.97 2.20 2.47
CA ASP A 93 18.22 2.18 3.23
C ASP A 93 19.03 3.46 2.90
N ILE A 94 19.23 4.30 3.92
CA ILE A 94 19.95 5.58 3.79
C ILE A 94 21.47 5.37 3.97
N ASP A 95 21.90 4.20 4.47
CA ASP A 95 23.30 3.92 4.81
C ASP A 95 24.09 3.23 3.68
N ALA A 96 23.51 3.12 2.47
CA ALA A 96 24.22 2.66 1.27
C ALA A 96 25.10 3.78 0.65
N GLY A 97 26.08 4.26 1.43
CA GLY A 97 27.12 5.22 1.04
C GLY A 97 28.45 4.55 0.73
#